data_AF-A0A6C0HP07-F1
#
_entry.id   AF-A0A6C0HP07-F1
#
_cell.length_a   1.000
_cell.length_b   1.000
_cell.length_c   1.000
_cell.angle_alpha   90.00
_cell.angle_beta   90.00
_cell.angle_gamma   90.00
#
_symmetry.space_group_name_H-M   'P 1'
#
loop_
_entity.id
_entity.type
_entity.pdbx_description
1 polymer ?
#
loop_
_entity_poly.entity_id
_entity_poly.type
_entity_poly.pdbx_seq_one_letter_code
_entity_poly.pdbx_strand_id
1 'polypeptide(L)' 'MFYSQDKQDKNLETCVFKGYKNGFYVDVGAHDGVSINNTLYFEKNNNWTGINIEPITPSHI' A
#
# COMPACT_ATOMS: atom_id res chain seq x y z
N MET A 1 -5.54 9.40 4.76
CA MET A 1 -5.99 9.60 3.37
C MET A 1 -5.77 8.28 2.65
N PHE A 2 -6.63 7.89 1.71
CA PHE A 2 -6.41 6.68 0.89
C PHE A 2 -5.63 7.06 -0.38
N TYR A 3 -4.75 6.18 -0.85
CA TYR A 3 -3.71 6.43 -1.86
C TYR A 3 -3.82 5.54 -3.10
N SER A 4 -4.46 4.39 -3.01
CA SER A 4 -4.56 3.45 -4.13
C SER A 4 -5.29 4.03 -5.34
N GLN A 5 -4.96 3.54 -6.54
CA GLN A 5 -5.55 3.98 -7.81
C GLN A 5 -7.08 3.86 -7.80
N ASP A 6 -7.60 2.71 -7.34
CA ASP A 6 -9.01 2.36 -7.41
C ASP A 6 -9.65 2.13 -6.03
N LYS A 7 -9.15 2.81 -4.99
CA LYS A 7 -9.64 2.70 -3.60
C LYS A 7 -9.54 1.28 -3.02
N GLN A 8 -8.62 0.47 -3.53
CA GLN A 8 -8.32 -0.87 -3.01
C GLN A 8 -7.94 -0.81 -1.53
N ASP A 9 -7.06 0.12 -1.15
CA ASP A 9 -6.65 0.33 0.25
C ASP A 9 -7.84 0.67 1.16
N LYS A 10 -8.78 1.49 0.68
CA LYS A 10 -10.04 1.77 1.39
C LYS A 10 -10.90 0.52 1.54
N ASN A 11 -11.04 -0.28 0.48
CA ASN A 11 -11.82 -1.51 0.55
C ASN A 11 -11.22 -2.48 1.56
N LEU A 12 -9.89 -2.68 1.51
CA LEU A 12 -9.17 -3.52 2.45
C LEU A 12 -9.34 -3.04 3.90
N GLU A 13 -9.19 -1.74 4.17
CA GLU A 13 -9.40 -1.20 5.52
C GLU A 13 -10.83 -1.41 6.01
N THR A 14 -11.83 -1.10 5.17
CA THR A 14 -13.24 -1.09 5.61
C THR A 14 -13.88 -2.47 5.64
N CYS A 15 -13.47 -3.37 4.75
CA CYS A 15 -14.11 -4.67 4.56
C CYS A 15 -13.31 -5.84 5.12
N VAL A 16 -11.97 -5.77 5.10
CA VAL A 16 -11.10 -6.90 5.42
C VAL A 16 -10.40 -6.71 6.77
N PHE A 17 -9.53 -5.70 6.86
CA PHE A 17 -8.63 -5.52 8.00
C PHE A 17 -9.27 -4.77 9.18
N LYS A 18 -10.26 -3.92 8.93
CA LYS A 18 -11.11 -3.26 9.94
C LYS A 18 -10.32 -2.69 11.12
N GLY A 19 -9.28 -1.92 10.82
CA GLY A 19 -8.43 -1.29 11.81
C GLY A 19 -7.32 -2.18 12.38
N TYR A 20 -7.05 -3.36 11.83
CA TYR A 20 -5.92 -4.21 12.23
C TYR A 20 -4.59 -3.43 12.17
N LYS A 21 -3.82 -3.50 13.26
CA LYS A 21 -2.58 -2.74 13.45
C LYS A 21 -1.37 -3.65 13.49
N ASN A 22 -0.18 -3.07 13.26
CA ASN A 22 1.10 -3.75 13.37
C ASN A 22 1.23 -4.97 12.43
N GLY A 23 0.68 -4.86 11.22
CA GLY A 23 0.81 -5.87 10.19
C GLY A 23 2.12 -5.78 9.41
N PHE A 24 2.31 -6.75 8.52
CA PHE A 24 3.39 -6.75 7.54
C PHE A 24 2.82 -6.91 6.13
N TYR A 25 3.30 -6.13 5.16
CA TYR A 25 2.88 -6.22 3.77
C TYR A 25 4.05 -6.52 2.82
N VAL A 26 3.71 -7.08 1.65
CA VAL A 26 4.57 -7.15 0.48
C VAL A 26 3.77 -6.60 -0.69
N ASP A 27 4.19 -5.47 -1.26
CA ASP A 27 3.53 -4.82 -2.40
C ASP A 27 4.31 -5.13 -3.67
N VAL A 28 3.69 -5.82 -4.63
CA VAL A 28 4.33 -6.30 -5.87
C VAL A 28 3.77 -5.51 -7.05
N GLY A 29 4.65 -4.82 -7.78
CA GLY A 29 4.26 -3.79 -8.75
C GLY A 29 4.02 -2.45 -8.05
N ALA A 30 4.92 -2.08 -7.14
CA ALA A 30 4.74 -0.95 -6.24
C ALA A 30 4.93 0.42 -6.88
N HIS A 31 5.24 0.49 -8.18
CA HIS A 31 5.49 1.76 -8.89
C HIS A 31 6.63 2.54 -8.18
N ASP A 32 6.42 3.83 -7.89
CA ASP A 32 7.34 4.72 -7.15
C ASP A 32 7.25 4.53 -5.62
N GLY A 33 6.43 3.57 -5.15
CA GLY A 33 6.22 3.29 -3.73
C GLY A 33 5.40 4.34 -2.98
N VAL A 34 4.83 5.34 -3.68
CA VAL A 34 4.09 6.43 -3.05
C VAL A 34 2.80 6.75 -3.80
N SER A 35 2.91 7.00 -5.10
CA SER A 35 1.77 7.26 -5.96
C SER A 35 0.99 5.97 -6.16
N ILE A 36 -0.35 6.08 -6.26
CA ILE A 36 -1.26 4.95 -6.50
C ILE A 36 -1.05 3.72 -5.59
N ASN A 37 -0.41 3.90 -4.43
CA ASN A 37 0.13 2.80 -3.65
C ASN A 37 -0.95 2.14 -2.76
N ASN A 38 -0.98 0.81 -2.76
CA ASN A 38 -2.00 0.02 -2.06
C ASN A 38 -1.73 -0.14 -0.55
N THR A 39 -0.48 0.05 -0.12
CA THR A 39 -0.03 -0.27 1.23
C THR A 39 0.29 0.97 2.08
N LEU A 40 0.45 2.14 1.46
CA LEU A 40 0.86 3.39 2.09
C LEU A 40 -0.12 3.86 3.18
N TYR A 41 -1.42 3.61 3.00
CA TYR A 41 -2.41 3.88 4.04
C TYR A 41 -2.11 3.05 5.31
N PHE A 42 -1.82 1.76 5.15
CA PHE A 42 -1.59 0.86 6.27
C PHE A 42 -0.28 1.16 6.99
N GLU A 43 0.77 1.54 6.26
CA GLU A 43 2.02 2.00 6.84
C GLU A 43 1.80 3.25 7.71
N LYS A 44 1.17 4.29 7.14
CA LYS A 44 0.99 5.59 7.81
C LYS A 44 -0.04 5.58 8.92
N ASN A 45 -1.10 4.79 8.80
CA ASN A 45 -2.26 4.86 9.69
C ASN A 45 -2.42 3.64 10.59
N ASN A 46 -1.87 2.49 10.21
CA ASN A 46 -2.05 1.24 10.92
C ASN A 46 -0.74 0.69 11.53
N ASN A 47 0.37 1.42 11.41
CA ASN A 47 1.69 0.99 11.89
C ASN A 47 2.13 -0.34 11.26
N TRP A 48 1.74 -0.58 10.00
CA TRP A 48 2.25 -1.72 9.26
C TRP A 48 3.68 -1.42 8.78
N THR A 49 4.48 -2.47 8.64
CA THR A 49 5.80 -2.40 7.98
C THR A 49 5.76 -3.28 6.73
N GLY A 50 6.69 -3.12 5.79
CA GLY A 50 6.64 -3.94 4.59
C GLY A 50 7.74 -3.67 3.59
N ILE A 51 7.58 -4.33 2.45
CA ILE A 51 8.51 -4.25 1.31
C ILE A 51 7.71 -3.90 0.06
N ASN A 52 8.18 -2.87 -0.65
CA ASN A 52 7.73 -2.52 -1.99
C ASN A 52 8.67 -3.15 -3.02
N ILE A 53 8.11 -3.82 -4.03
CA ILE A 53 8.85 -4.50 -5.10
C ILE A 53 8.36 -3.96 -6.45
N GLU A 54 9.27 -3.41 -7.24
CA GLU A 54 9.01 -2.95 -8.59
C GLU A 54 10.15 -3.41 -9.52
N PRO A 55 9.89 -4.29 -10.51
CA PRO A 55 10.91 -4.73 -11.46
C PRO A 55 11.27 -3.65 -12.50
N ILE A 56 10.40 -2.67 -12.74
CA ILE A 56 10.61 -1.62 -13.74
C ILE A 56 11.59 -0.58 -13.20
N THR A 57 12.47 -0.08 -14.09
CA THR A 57 13.46 0.94 -13.72
C THR A 57 12.78 2.29 -13.43
N PRO A 58 13.37 3.14 -12.56
CA PRO A 58 12.80 4.46 -12.23
C PRO A 58 12.48 5.36 -13.43
N SER A 59 13.12 5.18 -14.57
CA SER A 59 12.85 5.92 -15.81
C SER A 59 11.52 5.58 -16.50
N HIS A 60 10.84 4.50 -16.08
CA HIS A 60 9.61 3.99 -16.67
C HIS A 60 8.50 3.82 -15.61
N ILE A 61 8.72 4.41 -14.43
CA ILE A 61 7.74 4.61 -13.35
C ILE A 61 7.13 5.99 -13.56
#